data_AF-E8RM46-F1
#
_entry.id   AF-E8RM46-F1
#
_cell.length_a   1.000
_cell.length_b   1.000
_cell.length_c   1.000
_cell.angle_alpha   90.00
_cell.angle_beta   90.00
_cell.angle_gamma   90.00
#
_symmetry.space_group_name_H-M   'P 1'
#
loop_
_entity.id
_entity.type
_entity.pdbx_description
1 polymer ?
#
loop_
_entity_poly.entity_id
_entity_poly.type
_entity_poly.pdbx_seq_one_letter_code
_entity_poly.pdbx_strand_id
1 'polypeptide(L)'
;MSLNPEGLHLYHDCLVAMINTLRDLPQPLVKGRACALGTLTSMQRRIEKLIRDWETRAMTEVDRKDVSRDGAILHMLRDDKWVYGDFDGIAFNLPQAGDGLTFVEAMTTLEAVQSSAVSS
;
A
#
# COMPACT_ATOMS: atom_id res chain seq x y z
N MET A 1 -7.16 4.99 -21.28
CA MET A 1 -7.19 5.51 -19.91
C MET A 1 -5.90 5.08 -19.25
N SER A 2 -4.99 6.04 -19.03
CA SER A 2 -3.64 5.85 -18.46
C SER A 2 -3.70 5.86 -16.93
N LEU A 3 -2.67 5.41 -16.22
CA LEU A 3 -2.56 5.59 -14.76
C LEU A 3 -2.41 7.07 -14.40
N ASN A 4 -2.88 7.45 -13.20
CA ASN A 4 -2.75 8.80 -12.66
C ASN A 4 -1.37 8.95 -12.00
N PRO A 5 -0.49 9.80 -12.53
CA PRO A 5 0.84 10.07 -11.99
C PRO A 5 0.89 10.41 -10.51
N GLU A 6 0.08 11.38 -10.11
CA GLU A 6 0.10 11.93 -8.75
C GLU A 6 -0.45 10.90 -7.78
N GLY A 7 -1.51 10.19 -8.19
CA GLY A 7 -2.06 9.06 -7.44
C GLY A 7 -1.05 7.93 -7.25
N LEU A 8 -0.21 7.64 -8.25
CA LEU A 8 0.81 6.59 -8.17
C LEU A 8 1.95 6.94 -7.19
N HIS A 9 2.42 8.19 -7.20
CA HIS A 9 3.42 8.67 -6.24
C HIS A 9 2.86 8.67 -4.82
N LEU A 10 1.63 9.15 -4.66
CA LEU A 10 0.96 9.17 -3.37
C LEU A 10 0.71 7.76 -2.82
N TYR A 11 0.36 6.82 -3.70
CA TYR A 11 0.24 5.41 -3.34
C TYR A 11 1.57 4.83 -2.87
N HIS A 12 2.66 5.11 -3.60
CA HIS A 12 4.01 4.73 -3.20
C HIS A 12 4.38 5.27 -1.81
N ASP A 13 4.13 6.55 -1.55
CA ASP A 13 4.51 7.18 -0.29
C ASP A 13 3.72 6.62 0.90
N CYS A 14 2.43 6.33 0.72
CA CYS A 14 1.62 5.62 1.72
C CYS A 14 2.17 4.20 1.98
N LEU A 15 2.58 3.45 0.94
CA LEU A 15 3.21 2.14 1.11
C LEU A 15 4.51 2.24 1.92
N VAL A 16 5.37 3.21 1.60
CA VAL A 16 6.62 3.46 2.34
C VAL A 16 6.34 3.76 3.80
N ALA A 17 5.38 4.64 4.10
CA ALA A 17 5.02 5.00 5.47
C ALA A 17 4.54 3.79 6.29
N MET A 18 3.66 2.95 5.71
CA MET A 18 3.22 1.72 6.38
C MET A 18 4.38 0.74 6.60
N ILE A 19 5.22 0.53 5.58
CA ILE A 19 6.37 -0.39 5.67
C ILE A 19 7.36 0.07 6.73
N ASN A 20 7.64 1.36 6.82
CA ASN A 20 8.52 1.91 7.86
C ASN A 20 7.94 1.67 9.26
N THR A 21 6.66 1.96 9.45
CA THR A 21 5.95 1.66 10.71
C THR A 21 6.09 0.19 11.08
N LEU A 22 5.92 -0.74 10.13
CA LEU A 22 6.07 -2.17 10.36
C LEU A 22 7.50 -2.59 10.72
N ARG A 23 8.51 -1.97 10.09
CA ARG A 23 9.93 -2.26 10.35
C ARG A 23 10.38 -1.76 11.71
N ASP A 24 9.78 -0.69 12.20
CA ASP A 24 10.08 -0.10 13.51
C ASP A 24 9.46 -0.88 14.68
N LEU A 25 8.55 -1.83 14.42
CA LEU A 25 7.99 -2.69 15.45
C LEU A 25 9.04 -3.64 16.06
N PRO A 26 8.88 -4.05 17.33
CA PRO A 26 9.75 -5.04 17.96
C PRO A 26 9.83 -6.35 17.17
N GLN A 27 11.06 -6.81 16.95
CA GLN A 27 11.37 -8.02 16.18
C GLN A 27 11.41 -9.26 17.09
N PRO A 28 11.09 -10.47 16.57
CA PRO A 28 10.75 -10.76 15.18
C PRO A 28 9.28 -10.45 14.85
N LEU A 29 9.02 -9.96 13.64
CA LEU A 29 7.67 -9.94 13.09
C LEU A 29 7.19 -11.36 12.80
N VAL A 30 5.99 -11.69 13.28
CA VAL A 30 5.35 -12.99 13.08
C VAL A 30 3.92 -12.82 12.57
N LYS A 31 3.33 -13.89 12.03
CA LYS A 31 1.91 -13.98 11.66
C LYS A 31 1.47 -12.84 10.71
N GLY A 32 0.38 -12.15 11.04
CA GLY A 32 -0.23 -11.07 10.26
C GLY A 32 0.74 -9.94 9.95
N ARG A 33 1.63 -9.60 10.89
CA ARG A 33 2.65 -8.55 10.70
C ARG A 33 3.66 -8.92 9.63
N ALA A 34 4.14 -10.16 9.63
CA ALA A 34 5.05 -10.66 8.60
C ALA A 34 4.37 -10.75 7.23
N CYS A 35 3.11 -11.19 7.20
CA CYS A 35 2.29 -11.25 5.98
C CYS A 35 2.06 -9.86 5.37
N ALA A 36 1.65 -8.89 6.19
CA ALA A 36 1.44 -7.52 5.74
C ALA A 36 2.75 -6.89 5.25
N LEU A 37 3.85 -7.01 6.00
CA LEU A 37 5.13 -6.45 5.58
C LEU A 37 5.61 -7.02 4.24
N GLY A 38 5.53 -8.34 4.06
CA GLY A 38 5.92 -9.01 2.82
C GLY A 38 5.07 -8.55 1.64
N THR A 39 3.75 -8.49 1.83
CA THR A 39 2.80 -8.07 0.79
C THR A 39 2.99 -6.61 0.40
N LEU A 40 3.02 -5.69 1.38
CA LEU A 40 3.19 -4.26 1.13
C LEU A 40 4.57 -3.96 0.50
N THR A 41 5.64 -4.65 0.91
CA THR A 41 6.96 -4.50 0.29
C THR A 41 6.96 -4.95 -1.17
N SER A 42 6.25 -6.02 -1.50
CA SER A 42 6.10 -6.48 -2.89
C SER A 42 5.37 -5.44 -3.75
N MET A 43 4.28 -4.85 -3.22
CA MET A 43 3.56 -3.75 -3.86
C MET A 43 4.47 -2.53 -4.06
N GLN A 44 5.18 -2.09 -3.01
CA GLN A 44 6.07 -0.94 -3.07
C GLN A 44 7.10 -1.08 -4.21
N ARG A 45 7.77 -2.24 -4.30
CA ARG A 45 8.76 -2.50 -5.37
C ARG A 45 8.15 -2.45 -6.77
N ARG A 46 6.91 -2.92 -6.90
CA ARG A 46 6.16 -2.85 -8.16
C ARG A 46 5.90 -1.41 -8.55
N ILE A 47 5.34 -0.61 -7.64
CA ILE A 47 5.02 0.81 -7.88
C ILE A 47 6.29 1.61 -8.15
N GLU A 48 7.35 1.38 -7.39
CA GLU A 48 8.65 2.01 -7.59
C GLU A 48 9.24 1.71 -8.98
N LYS A 49 9.12 0.46 -9.46
CA LYS A 49 9.49 0.11 -10.83
C LYS A 49 8.62 0.84 -11.85
N LEU A 50 7.31 0.90 -11.63
CA LEU A 50 6.38 1.57 -12.55
C LEU A 50 6.64 3.08 -12.66
N ILE A 51 6.93 3.75 -11.54
CA ILE A 51 7.31 5.17 -11.52
C ILE A 51 8.58 5.40 -12.33
N ARG A 52 9.63 4.58 -12.11
CA ARG A 52 10.88 4.67 -12.90
C ARG A 52 10.67 4.41 -14.38
N ASP A 53 9.94 3.35 -14.73
CA ASP A 53 9.67 2.99 -16.11
C ASP A 53 8.94 4.13 -16.82
N TRP A 54 8.03 4.82 -16.12
CA TRP A 54 7.24 5.89 -16.70
C TRP A 54 8.07 7.10 -17.16
N GLU A 55 9.20 7.39 -16.50
CA GLU A 55 10.14 8.43 -16.96
C GLU A 55 10.70 8.14 -18.36
N THR A 56 10.68 6.87 -18.78
CA THR A 56 11.29 6.40 -20.04
C THR A 56 10.30 5.87 -21.07
N ARG A 57 9.06 5.53 -20.67
CA ARG A 57 8.02 5.01 -21.57
C ARG A 57 6.60 5.32 -21.07
N ALA A 58 5.63 5.27 -21.99
CA ALA A 58 4.23 5.29 -21.61
C ALA A 58 3.84 4.04 -20.79
N MET A 59 2.93 4.22 -19.83
CA MET A 59 2.38 3.11 -19.05
C MET A 59 1.43 2.28 -19.89
N THR A 60 1.47 0.95 -19.69
CA THR A 60 0.66 -0.01 -20.44
C THR A 60 -0.61 -0.40 -19.69
N GLU A 61 -1.55 -1.01 -20.41
CA GLU A 61 -2.74 -1.63 -19.82
C GLU A 61 -2.39 -2.76 -18.85
N VAL A 62 -1.25 -3.43 -19.04
CA VAL A 62 -0.75 -4.46 -18.12
C VAL A 62 -0.31 -3.83 -16.81
N ASP A 63 0.43 -2.71 -16.87
CA ASP A 63 0.84 -1.95 -15.68
C ASP A 63 -0.38 -1.50 -14.88
N ARG A 64 -1.43 -1.01 -15.56
CA ARG A 64 -2.69 -0.62 -14.93
C ARG A 64 -3.38 -1.78 -14.23
N LYS A 65 -3.48 -2.93 -14.88
CA LYS A 65 -4.09 -4.15 -14.29
C LYS A 65 -3.30 -4.63 -13.07
N ASP A 66 -1.98 -4.52 -13.11
CA ASP A 66 -1.13 -4.91 -12.00
C ASP A 66 -1.35 -4.00 -10.78
N VAL A 67 -1.40 -2.68 -10.96
CA VAL A 67 -1.76 -1.75 -9.87
C VAL A 67 -3.20 -1.99 -9.40
N SER A 68 -4.13 -2.25 -10.32
CA SER A 68 -5.54 -2.52 -9.98
C SER A 68 -5.72 -3.76 -9.11
N ARG A 69 -4.88 -4.80 -9.28
CA ARG A 69 -4.92 -6.01 -8.46
C ARG A 69 -4.53 -5.76 -7.01
N ASP A 70 -3.68 -4.75 -6.77
CA ASP A 70 -3.27 -4.43 -5.40
C ASP A 70 -4.47 -4.06 -4.54
N GLY A 71 -5.49 -3.37 -5.08
CA GLY A 71 -6.71 -3.02 -4.35
C GLY A 71 -7.43 -4.24 -3.74
N ALA A 72 -7.55 -5.34 -4.51
CA ALA A 72 -8.14 -6.58 -4.00
C ALA A 72 -7.30 -7.23 -2.90
N ILE A 73 -5.97 -7.13 -2.98
CA ILE A 73 -5.07 -7.65 -1.95
C ILE A 73 -5.14 -6.79 -0.69
N LEU A 74 -5.21 -5.46 -0.82
CA LEU A 74 -5.39 -4.54 0.29
C LEU A 74 -6.71 -4.82 1.03
N HIS A 75 -7.79 -5.03 0.28
CA HIS A 75 -9.09 -5.44 0.80
C HIS A 75 -8.99 -6.75 1.60
N MET A 76 -8.33 -7.77 1.03
CA MET A 76 -8.13 -9.06 1.70
C MET A 76 -7.33 -8.94 3.00
N LEU A 77 -6.25 -8.15 3.00
CA LEU A 77 -5.42 -7.92 4.20
C LEU A 77 -6.19 -7.19 5.31
N ARG A 78 -7.04 -6.23 4.94
CA ARG A 78 -7.88 -5.48 5.88
C ARG A 78 -8.91 -6.39 6.56
N ASP A 79 -9.53 -7.29 5.79
CA ASP A 79 -10.67 -8.08 6.25
C ASP A 79 -10.28 -9.42 6.88
N ASP A 80 -9.03 -9.87 6.70
CA ASP A 80 -8.51 -11.07 7.37
C ASP A 80 -8.29 -10.80 8.86
N LYS A 81 -9.15 -11.39 9.70
CA LYS A 81 -9.09 -11.31 11.17
C LYS A 81 -7.78 -11.78 11.79
N TRP A 82 -7.05 -12.66 11.12
CA TRP A 82 -5.75 -13.12 11.59
C TRP A 82 -4.64 -12.14 11.25
N VAL A 83 -4.87 -11.27 10.27
CA VAL A 83 -3.96 -10.18 9.91
C VAL A 83 -4.24 -8.96 10.76
N TYR A 84 -5.44 -8.36 10.67
CA TYR A 84 -5.71 -7.10 11.36
C TYR A 84 -5.65 -7.21 12.89
N GLY A 85 -6.01 -8.38 13.45
CA GLY A 85 -5.98 -8.62 14.89
C GLY A 85 -4.56 -8.53 15.49
N ASP A 86 -3.52 -8.75 14.69
CA ASP A 86 -2.13 -8.60 15.12
C ASP A 86 -1.69 -7.12 15.21
N PHE A 87 -2.52 -6.16 14.79
CA PHE A 87 -2.21 -4.74 14.78
C PHE A 87 -2.95 -3.91 15.84
N ASP A 88 -3.62 -4.57 16.79
CA ASP A 88 -4.26 -3.87 17.89
C ASP A 88 -3.24 -3.00 18.67
N GLY A 89 -3.60 -1.74 18.90
CA GLY A 89 -2.75 -0.73 19.54
C GLY A 89 -1.60 -0.17 18.69
N ILE A 90 -1.48 -0.51 17.40
CA ILE A 90 -0.46 0.05 16.50
C ILE A 90 -1.06 1.21 15.70
N ALA A 91 -0.41 2.37 15.78
CA ALA A 91 -0.74 3.55 15.00
C ALA A 91 0.12 3.66 13.74
N PHE A 92 -0.50 3.97 12.61
CA PHE A 92 0.11 4.18 11.31
C PHE A 92 -0.03 5.65 10.89
N ASN A 93 1.09 6.32 10.64
CA ASN A 93 1.10 7.71 10.21
C ASN A 93 1.26 7.76 8.69
N LEU A 94 0.15 7.97 7.97
CA LEU A 94 0.19 8.13 6.52
C LEU A 94 0.35 9.60 6.13
N PRO A 95 0.99 9.94 4.99
CA PRO A 95 1.26 11.33 4.59
C PRO A 95 0.02 12.24 4.51
N GLN A 96 -1.16 11.65 4.34
CA GLN A 96 -2.43 12.35 4.17
C GLN A 96 -3.28 12.36 5.43
N ALA A 97 -2.92 11.55 6.42
CA ALA A 97 -3.58 11.52 7.71
C ALA A 97 -2.93 12.59 8.60
N GLY A 98 -3.74 13.47 9.19
CA GLY A 98 -3.26 14.45 10.16
C GLY A 98 -2.92 13.84 11.52
N ASP A 99 -3.28 12.57 11.72
CA ASP A 99 -3.22 11.80 12.95
C ASP A 99 -2.83 10.33 12.67
N GLY A 100 -2.56 9.59 13.76
CA GLY A 100 -2.23 8.17 13.69
C GLY A 100 -3.47 7.33 13.44
N LEU A 101 -3.45 6.54 12.38
CA LEU A 101 -4.55 5.66 11.97
C LEU A 101 -4.40 4.26 12.57
N THR A 102 -5.52 3.59 12.84
CA THR A 102 -5.51 2.13 13.06
C THR A 102 -5.12 1.41 11.77
N PHE A 103 -4.76 0.12 11.86
CA PHE A 103 -4.44 -0.68 10.69
C PHE A 103 -5.58 -0.70 9.65
N VAL A 104 -6.83 -0.83 10.10
CA VAL A 104 -8.01 -0.87 9.19
C VAL A 104 -8.20 0.47 8.47
N GLU A 105 -8.05 1.59 9.18
CA GLU A 105 -8.14 2.92 8.59
C GLU A 105 -6.98 3.21 7.63
N ALA A 106 -5.76 2.79 7.99
CA ALA A 106 -4.58 2.92 7.13
C ALA A 106 -4.74 2.11 5.84
N MET A 107 -5.23 0.86 5.92
CA MET A 107 -5.51 0.03 4.75
C MET A 107 -6.63 0.60 3.87
N THR A 108 -7.67 1.16 4.49
CA THR A 108 -8.77 1.83 3.77
C THR A 108 -8.28 3.07 3.02
N THR A 109 -7.41 3.86 3.68
CA THR A 109 -6.75 5.01 3.04
C THR A 109 -5.88 4.56 1.88
N LEU A 110 -5.11 3.48 2.06
CA LEU A 110 -4.25 2.92 1.03
C LEU A 110 -5.04 2.42 -0.18
N GLU A 111 -6.19 1.76 0.03
CA GLU A 111 -7.12 1.30 -1.00
C GLU A 111 -7.74 2.48 -1.78
N ALA A 112 -8.13 3.56 -1.09
CA ALA A 112 -8.66 4.76 -1.72
C ALA A 112 -7.62 5.45 -2.61
N VAL A 113 -6.38 5.56 -2.13
CA VAL A 113 -5.26 6.15 -2.90
C VAL A 113 -4.91 5.26 -4.09
N GLN A 114 -4.83 3.94 -3.92
CA GLN A 114 -4.63 2.99 -5.00
C GLN A 114 -5.73 3.12 -6.07
N SER A 115 -6.99 3.25 -5.65
CA SER A 115 -8.12 3.45 -6.56
C SER A 115 -7.97 4.74 -7.36
N SER A 116 -7.57 5.83 -6.71
CA SER A 116 -7.30 7.11 -7.39
C SER A 116 -6.15 7.03 -8.41
N ALA A 117 -5.19 6.13 -8.20
CA ALA A 117 -4.10 5.89 -9.14
C ALA A 117 -4.56 5.18 -10.43
N VAL A 118 -5.67 4.43 -10.39
CA VAL A 118 -6.17 3.62 -11.51
C VAL A 118 -7.39 4.20 -12.24
N SER A 119 -8.08 5.18 -11.67
CA SER A 119 -9.37 5.72 -12.18
C SER A 119 -9.27 6.82 -13.25
N SER A 120 -8.11 7.05 -13.86
CA SER A 120 -7.86 8.14 -14.83
C SER A 120 -8.16 7.82 -16.29
#